data_AF-A0A9D5B5D0-F1
#
_entry.id   AF-A0A9D5B5D0-F1
#
_cell.length_a   1.000
_cell.length_b   1.000
_cell.length_c   1.000
_cell.angle_alpha   90.00
_cell.angle_beta   90.00
_cell.angle_gamma   90.00
#
_symmetry.space_group_name_H-M   'P 1'
#
loop_
_entity.id
_entity.type
_entity.pdbx_description
1 polymer ?
#
loop_
_entity_poly.entity_id
_entity_poly.type
_entity_poly.pdbx_seq_one_letter_code
_entity_poly.pdbx_strand_id
1 'polypeptide(L)'
;ACQICQSEANSHAPFIKDDVIICSQHLNESQHNAVLSSVDMINCHHSEVKIIWGPPGTGKTKTVACLLFSLLKLKTRTLTCAPTNTAVLQVAIRLHSLVMDSLEYDTYGLGEIVLFGNSKRMKLDCYPSLESVFLDKRVNSLMKCFDPKTGWKQILELMRRLLRDPQDGYLLEICAYRAYRAYKQNMGNKAWKVIAGINKMVEQHKKPRIMTMEEFEKQIFMESSVEKDRFMELREQLKLCSRTLYEDFTKILEGYKEQHFLEKHDLSLDELATKSMDAYPMTFERYVQKAWKEIAQKYQLDEDDTNACVMTMEQFVKQRFGNLREILEFFNHALYTHLPKSFISIETVKVMLKAPSLFESFENSLNQDILKPTLFDLEEKFVSDCFGLLSDKRDEILRILSLLSTSVSLPDIYVRRDIEKFCLSEACLIFCTASSSGKLDTEGMTPVKFLVIDEAAQLKECESTIPLQLPGLRHCIIIGDERQLPALVKSKIADKCEFGRSMFERLVRLGYKREMLNIQYRMHPSISLFPCKEFYDEKLSNA
;
A
#
# COMPACT_ATOMS: atom_id res chain seq x y z
N ALA A 1 -34.18 3.81 -21.41
CA ALA A 1 -35.16 3.98 -20.32
C ALA A 1 -35.94 2.68 -20.15
N CYS A 2 -36.08 2.22 -18.91
CA CYS A 2 -36.77 0.98 -18.55
C CYS A 2 -38.25 1.07 -18.95
N GLN A 3 -38.72 0.10 -19.74
CA GLN A 3 -40.11 0.06 -20.21
C GLN A 3 -41.12 -0.05 -19.06
N ILE A 4 -40.73 -0.71 -17.96
CA ILE A 4 -41.58 -0.88 -16.77
C ILE A 4 -41.67 0.44 -15.99
N CYS A 5 -40.54 1.10 -15.74
CA CYS A 5 -40.55 2.41 -15.09
C CYS A 5 -41.30 3.47 -15.91
N GLN A 6 -41.23 3.41 -17.24
CA GLN A 6 -41.99 4.30 -18.13
C GLN A 6 -43.50 4.05 -18.07
N SER A 7 -43.94 2.80 -17.83
CA SER A 7 -45.35 2.50 -17.61
C SER A 7 -45.84 2.85 -16.20
N GLU A 8 -44.93 2.98 -15.23
CA GLU A 8 -45.26 3.21 -13.81
C GLU A 8 -45.09 4.67 -13.35
N ALA A 9 -44.31 5.51 -14.05
CA ALA A 9 -43.94 6.83 -13.53
C ALA A 9 -44.70 8.00 -14.19
N ASN A 10 -45.59 8.59 -13.40
CA ASN A 10 -45.94 10.02 -13.42
C ASN A 10 -45.07 10.78 -12.40
N SER A 11 -43.76 10.48 -12.34
CA SER A 11 -42.85 11.07 -11.35
C SER A 11 -41.51 11.46 -11.98
N HIS A 12 -41.25 12.77 -12.00
CA HIS A 12 -39.97 13.37 -12.36
C HIS A 12 -38.85 12.85 -11.46
N ALA A 13 -38.04 11.92 -11.97
CA ALA A 13 -36.73 11.63 -11.39
C ALA A 13 -35.80 12.83 -11.62
N PRO A 14 -34.86 13.12 -10.70
CA PRO A 14 -33.92 14.21 -10.88
C PRO A 14 -33.05 13.90 -12.10
N PHE A 15 -33.23 14.71 -13.14
CA PHE A 15 -32.41 14.68 -14.35
C PHE A 15 -30.94 14.87 -13.90
N ILE A 16 -30.12 13.84 -14.10
CA ILE A 16 -28.67 13.98 -13.99
C ILE A 16 -28.31 15.04 -15.04
N LYS A 17 -27.79 16.21 -14.63
CA LYS A 17 -27.39 17.26 -15.57
C LYS A 17 -26.39 16.66 -16.56
N ASP A 18 -26.81 16.56 -17.82
CA ASP A 18 -26.07 15.95 -18.94
C ASP A 18 -24.62 16.46 -19.02
N ASP A 19 -24.39 17.73 -18.67
CA ASP A 19 -23.10 18.41 -18.83
C ASP A 19 -22.06 18.15 -17.72
N VAL A 20 -22.44 17.61 -16.56
CA VAL A 20 -21.53 17.57 -15.38
C VAL A 20 -20.87 16.20 -15.15
N ILE A 21 -21.45 15.12 -15.71
CA ILE A 21 -21.03 13.74 -15.36
C ILE A 21 -20.37 13.00 -16.52
N ILE A 22 -20.68 13.36 -17.77
CA ILE A 22 -20.11 12.68 -18.93
C ILE A 22 -18.83 13.40 -19.33
N CYS A 23 -17.75 12.63 -19.46
CA CYS A 23 -16.56 13.10 -20.13
C CYS A 23 -16.92 13.33 -21.61
N SER A 24 -17.47 14.50 -21.94
CA SER A 24 -18.00 14.86 -23.26
C SER A 24 -16.90 15.03 -24.30
N GLN A 25 -15.63 14.97 -23.89
CA GLN A 25 -14.49 15.06 -24.77
C GLN A 25 -14.48 13.88 -25.76
N HIS A 26 -14.91 14.19 -26.98
CA HIS A 26 -14.75 13.36 -28.18
C HIS A 26 -15.57 12.06 -28.22
N LEU A 27 -16.74 11.99 -27.56
CA LEU A 27 -17.72 10.95 -27.85
C LEU A 27 -18.63 11.39 -29.01
N ASN A 28 -18.91 10.49 -29.95
CA ASN A 28 -19.96 10.72 -30.92
C ASN A 28 -21.35 10.45 -30.32
N GLU A 29 -22.40 10.81 -31.04
CA GLU A 29 -23.79 10.68 -30.59
C GLU A 29 -24.15 9.26 -30.13
N SER A 30 -23.79 8.22 -30.91
CA SER A 30 -24.09 6.82 -30.54
C SER A 30 -23.39 6.38 -29.26
N GLN A 31 -22.14 6.80 -29.05
CA GLN A 31 -21.39 6.52 -27.83
C GLN A 31 -21.95 7.29 -26.64
N HIS A 32 -22.31 8.56 -26.85
CA HIS A 32 -22.90 9.42 -25.83
C HIS A 32 -24.24 8.88 -25.35
N ASN A 33 -25.13 8.52 -26.27
CA ASN A 33 -26.43 7.91 -25.96
C ASN A 33 -26.28 6.59 -25.22
N ALA A 34 -25.27 5.78 -25.59
CA ALA A 34 -24.98 4.52 -24.93
C ALA A 34 -24.53 4.72 -23.49
N VAL A 35 -23.71 5.74 -23.22
CA VAL A 35 -23.29 6.12 -21.86
C VAL A 35 -24.47 6.68 -21.05
N LEU A 36 -25.19 7.67 -21.58
CA LEU A 36 -26.33 8.30 -20.91
C LEU A 36 -27.37 7.28 -20.47
N SER A 37 -27.87 6.51 -21.43
CA SER A 37 -28.94 5.55 -21.13
C SER A 37 -28.46 4.36 -20.31
N SER A 38 -27.15 4.16 -20.15
CA SER A 38 -26.57 3.22 -19.17
C SER A 38 -26.52 3.81 -17.76
N VAL A 39 -26.19 5.10 -17.65
CA VAL A 39 -26.19 5.84 -16.37
C VAL A 39 -27.63 5.97 -15.84
N ASP A 40 -28.61 6.20 -16.72
CA ASP A 40 -30.04 6.27 -16.34
C ASP A 40 -30.54 5.00 -15.64
N MET A 41 -29.93 3.84 -15.92
CA MET A 41 -30.30 2.59 -15.27
C MET A 41 -30.07 2.63 -13.74
N ILE A 42 -29.21 3.52 -13.22
CA ILE A 42 -29.01 3.70 -11.77
C ILE A 42 -30.31 4.05 -11.05
N ASN A 43 -31.18 4.81 -11.70
CA ASN A 43 -32.47 5.24 -11.13
C ASN A 43 -33.57 4.17 -11.27
N CYS A 44 -33.25 3.02 -11.87
CA CYS A 44 -34.19 1.93 -12.09
C CYS A 44 -34.17 0.96 -10.89
N HIS A 45 -35.36 0.64 -10.37
CA HIS A 45 -35.51 -0.35 -9.31
C HIS A 45 -35.57 -1.79 -9.84
N HIS A 46 -35.77 -1.96 -11.15
CA HIS A 46 -35.86 -3.25 -11.83
C HIS A 46 -34.48 -3.73 -12.29
N SER A 47 -34.26 -5.04 -12.19
CA SER A 47 -33.07 -5.63 -12.78
C SER A 47 -33.14 -5.57 -14.31
N GLU A 48 -32.10 -5.01 -14.93
CA GLU A 48 -32.08 -4.78 -16.38
C GLU A 48 -30.75 -5.21 -17.00
N VAL A 49 -30.83 -5.88 -18.14
CA VAL A 49 -29.68 -6.23 -18.98
C VAL A 49 -29.70 -5.35 -20.21
N LYS A 50 -28.62 -4.59 -20.42
CA LYS A 50 -28.43 -3.73 -21.58
C LYS A 50 -27.32 -4.27 -22.49
N ILE A 51 -27.56 -4.24 -23.79
CA ILE A 51 -26.61 -4.71 -24.82
C ILE A 51 -26.11 -3.53 -25.64
N ILE A 52 -24.79 -3.32 -25.65
CA ILE A 52 -24.13 -2.36 -26.55
C ILE A 52 -23.39 -3.16 -27.61
N TRP A 53 -23.82 -3.00 -28.86
CA TRP A 53 -23.24 -3.64 -30.02
C TRP A 53 -22.19 -2.73 -30.65
N GLY A 54 -20.93 -3.13 -30.59
CA GLY A 54 -19.81 -2.31 -31.05
C GLY A 54 -18.96 -2.99 -32.12
N PRO A 55 -19.22 -2.73 -33.41
CA PRO A 55 -18.39 -3.18 -34.52
C PRO A 55 -16.89 -2.82 -34.37
N PRO A 56 -15.98 -3.43 -35.16
CA PRO A 56 -14.56 -3.11 -35.11
C PRO A 56 -14.27 -1.62 -35.32
N GLY A 57 -13.41 -1.04 -34.48
CA GLY A 57 -13.00 0.35 -34.62
C GLY A 57 -14.01 1.40 -34.15
N THR A 58 -15.16 1.00 -33.59
CA THR A 58 -16.21 1.92 -33.11
C THR A 58 -15.97 2.53 -31.73
N GLY A 59 -14.84 2.18 -31.10
CA GLY A 59 -14.48 2.74 -29.80
C GLY A 59 -15.16 2.09 -28.59
N LYS A 60 -15.61 0.82 -28.66
CA LYS A 60 -16.16 0.05 -27.53
C LYS A 60 -15.50 0.36 -26.18
N THR A 61 -14.19 0.11 -26.08
CA THR A 61 -13.42 0.29 -24.84
C THR A 61 -13.36 1.76 -24.40
N LYS A 62 -13.43 2.72 -25.35
CA LYS A 62 -13.53 4.16 -25.03
C LYS A 62 -14.90 4.48 -24.43
N THR A 63 -15.98 3.99 -25.01
CA THR A 63 -17.35 4.11 -24.48
C THR A 63 -17.45 3.51 -23.07
N VAL A 64 -16.87 2.32 -22.86
CA VAL A 64 -16.82 1.66 -21.54
C VAL A 64 -16.04 2.50 -20.54
N ALA A 65 -14.88 3.04 -20.90
CA ALA A 65 -14.10 3.89 -20.00
C ALA A 65 -14.86 5.16 -19.60
N CYS A 66 -15.56 5.82 -20.53
CA CYS A 66 -16.39 7.00 -20.24
C CYS A 66 -17.59 6.65 -19.34
N LEU A 67 -18.26 5.52 -19.60
CA LEU A 67 -19.31 5.01 -18.72
C LEU A 67 -18.79 4.80 -17.30
N LEU A 68 -17.68 4.09 -17.15
CA LEU A 68 -17.09 3.79 -15.85
C LEU A 68 -16.64 5.05 -15.11
N PHE A 69 -16.14 6.05 -15.83
CA PHE A 69 -15.82 7.35 -15.26
C PHE A 69 -17.07 8.03 -14.68
N SER A 70 -18.19 8.02 -15.41
CA SER A 70 -19.47 8.53 -14.91
C SER A 70 -19.97 7.76 -13.68
N LEU A 71 -19.86 6.42 -13.70
CA LEU A 71 -20.23 5.57 -12.55
C LEU A 71 -19.35 5.84 -11.32
N LEU A 72 -18.06 6.13 -11.50
CA LEU A 72 -17.15 6.53 -10.43
C LEU A 72 -17.55 7.86 -9.80
N LYS A 73 -17.87 8.88 -10.61
CA LYS A 73 -18.33 10.19 -10.12
C LYS A 73 -19.65 10.08 -9.36
N LEU A 74 -20.52 9.16 -9.77
CA LEU A 74 -21.77 8.80 -9.09
C LEU A 74 -21.58 7.84 -7.91
N LYS A 75 -20.34 7.42 -7.59
CA LYS A 75 -20.02 6.46 -6.52
C LYS A 75 -20.83 5.15 -6.62
N THR A 76 -21.10 4.72 -7.84
CA THR A 76 -21.85 3.48 -8.10
C THR A 76 -20.89 2.31 -8.13
N ARG A 77 -21.00 1.43 -7.13
CA ARG A 77 -20.12 0.27 -7.02
C ARG A 77 -20.32 -0.71 -8.18
N THR A 78 -19.28 -0.81 -9.01
CA THR A 78 -19.33 -1.44 -10.33
C THR A 78 -18.19 -2.44 -10.49
N LEU A 79 -18.54 -3.64 -10.96
CA LEU A 79 -17.60 -4.64 -11.42
C LEU A 79 -17.48 -4.57 -12.94
N THR A 80 -16.25 -4.46 -13.44
CA THR A 80 -15.92 -4.54 -14.87
C THR A 80 -15.15 -5.82 -15.14
N CYS A 81 -15.69 -6.64 -16.03
CA CYS A 81 -15.11 -7.90 -16.45
C CYS A 81 -14.75 -7.91 -17.94
N ALA A 82 -13.76 -8.71 -18.30
CA ALA A 82 -13.47 -9.06 -19.70
C ALA A 82 -12.94 -10.52 -19.81
N PRO A 83 -12.88 -11.11 -21.02
CA PRO A 83 -12.41 -12.48 -21.22
C PRO A 83 -10.94 -12.70 -20.86
N THR A 84 -10.08 -11.70 -21.11
CA THR A 84 -8.63 -11.82 -20.93
C THR A 84 -8.05 -10.71 -20.07
N ASN A 85 -6.95 -10.99 -19.39
CA ASN A 85 -6.21 -10.00 -18.60
C ASN A 85 -5.81 -8.77 -19.44
N THR A 86 -5.47 -8.97 -20.71
CA THR A 86 -5.13 -7.89 -21.64
C THR A 86 -6.35 -7.02 -21.96
N ALA A 87 -7.53 -7.61 -22.18
CA ALA A 87 -8.75 -6.83 -22.39
C ALA A 87 -9.12 -6.00 -21.15
N VAL A 88 -9.03 -6.59 -19.95
CA VAL A 88 -9.24 -5.86 -18.68
C VAL A 88 -8.29 -4.67 -18.55
N LEU A 89 -6.99 -4.89 -18.82
CA LEU A 89 -5.98 -3.84 -18.79
C LEU A 89 -6.31 -2.70 -19.75
N GLN A 90 -6.76 -3.00 -20.98
CA GLN A 90 -7.09 -1.99 -21.98
C GLN A 90 -8.22 -1.06 -21.55
N VAL A 91 -9.22 -1.58 -20.83
CA VAL A 91 -10.27 -0.75 -20.22
C VAL A 91 -9.68 0.07 -19.07
N ALA A 92 -8.92 -0.58 -18.18
CA ALA A 92 -8.34 0.05 -17.00
C ALA A 92 -7.40 1.22 -17.37
N ILE A 93 -6.55 1.08 -18.40
CA ILE A 93 -5.65 2.15 -18.87
C ILE A 93 -6.45 3.38 -19.32
N ARG A 94 -7.52 3.18 -20.10
CA ARG A 94 -8.33 4.29 -20.63
C ARG A 94 -9.06 5.01 -19.50
N LEU A 95 -9.67 4.26 -18.58
CA LEU A 95 -10.30 4.87 -17.41
C LEU A 95 -9.26 5.61 -16.56
N HIS A 96 -8.12 4.98 -16.29
CA HIS A 96 -7.05 5.57 -15.48
C HIS A 96 -6.59 6.91 -16.05
N SER A 97 -6.42 7.01 -17.38
CA SER A 97 -6.13 8.30 -18.04
C SER A 97 -7.19 9.34 -17.74
N LEU A 98 -8.47 9.03 -17.98
CA LEU A 98 -9.59 9.96 -17.71
C LEU A 98 -9.66 10.39 -16.25
N VAL A 99 -9.36 9.47 -15.32
CA VAL A 99 -9.35 9.77 -13.89
C VAL A 99 -8.22 10.72 -13.57
N MET A 100 -6.98 10.40 -13.98
CA MET A 100 -5.79 11.22 -13.77
C MET A 100 -5.96 12.63 -14.34
N ASP A 101 -6.50 12.75 -15.55
CA ASP A 101 -6.77 14.05 -16.19
C ASP A 101 -7.82 14.88 -15.41
N SER A 102 -8.60 14.24 -14.54
CA SER A 102 -9.63 14.88 -13.70
C SER A 102 -9.21 15.07 -12.23
N LEU A 103 -8.04 14.58 -11.81
CA LEU A 103 -7.60 14.69 -10.42
C LEU A 103 -7.08 16.10 -10.15
N GLU A 104 -7.57 16.70 -9.06
CA GLU A 104 -7.11 18.01 -8.60
C GLU A 104 -5.80 17.93 -7.79
N TYR A 105 -5.52 16.77 -7.19
CA TYR A 105 -4.46 16.59 -6.20
C TYR A 105 -3.74 15.25 -6.38
N ASP A 106 -2.59 15.30 -7.05
CA ASP A 106 -1.71 14.14 -7.30
C ASP A 106 -2.51 12.86 -7.64
N THR A 107 -2.40 11.80 -6.84
CA THR A 107 -3.09 10.52 -7.03
C THR A 107 -4.33 10.33 -6.15
N TYR A 108 -4.79 11.39 -5.46
CA TYR A 108 -5.88 11.28 -4.50
C TYR A 108 -7.21 10.90 -5.17
N GLY A 109 -7.73 9.73 -4.80
CA GLY A 109 -8.95 9.17 -5.34
C GLY A 109 -8.76 7.90 -6.16
N LEU A 110 -7.52 7.52 -6.48
CA LEU A 110 -7.24 6.21 -7.09
C LEU A 110 -7.56 5.03 -6.16
N GLY A 111 -7.61 5.28 -4.84
CA GLY A 111 -8.09 4.31 -3.83
C GLY A 111 -9.49 3.76 -4.12
N GLU A 112 -10.33 4.49 -4.88
CA GLU A 112 -11.66 4.05 -5.30
C GLU A 112 -11.65 2.97 -6.40
N ILE A 113 -10.50 2.72 -7.03
CA ILE A 113 -10.37 1.87 -8.22
C ILE A 113 -9.43 0.70 -7.91
N VAL A 114 -9.87 -0.54 -8.11
CA VAL A 114 -9.03 -1.73 -7.95
C VAL A 114 -8.97 -2.53 -9.24
N LEU A 115 -7.75 -2.85 -9.68
CA LEU A 115 -7.44 -3.79 -10.74
C LEU A 115 -6.77 -5.02 -10.15
N PHE A 116 -7.28 -6.22 -10.45
CA PHE A 116 -6.61 -7.46 -10.08
C PHE A 116 -6.67 -8.52 -11.18
N GLY A 117 -5.64 -9.36 -11.21
CA GLY A 117 -5.46 -10.39 -12.21
C GLY A 117 -4.02 -10.86 -12.25
N ASN A 118 -3.64 -11.53 -13.34
CA ASN A 118 -2.27 -12.02 -13.49
C ASN A 118 -1.36 -10.90 -14.02
N SER A 119 -0.50 -10.37 -13.16
CA SER A 119 0.41 -9.25 -13.47
C SER A 119 1.27 -9.49 -14.73
N LYS A 120 1.83 -10.69 -14.89
CA LYS A 120 2.64 -11.07 -16.05
C LYS A 120 1.84 -11.03 -17.36
N ARG A 121 0.61 -11.55 -17.36
CA ARG A 121 -0.28 -11.52 -18.54
C ARG A 121 -0.78 -10.11 -18.85
N MET A 122 -0.95 -9.28 -17.82
CA MET A 122 -1.27 -7.87 -17.98
C MET A 122 -0.08 -7.03 -18.46
N LYS A 123 1.16 -7.53 -18.40
CA LYS A 123 2.37 -6.77 -18.79
C LYS A 123 2.41 -5.39 -18.08
N LEU A 124 2.13 -5.37 -16.78
CA LEU A 124 2.04 -4.13 -15.99
C LEU A 124 3.34 -3.31 -16.04
N ASP A 125 4.48 -3.94 -16.25
CA ASP A 125 5.78 -3.27 -16.42
C ASP A 125 5.78 -2.24 -17.57
N CYS A 126 4.91 -2.41 -18.57
CA CYS A 126 4.74 -1.45 -19.66
C CYS A 126 3.87 -0.24 -19.30
N TYR A 127 3.21 -0.25 -18.13
CA TYR A 127 2.28 0.79 -17.68
C TYR A 127 2.45 1.09 -16.18
N PRO A 128 3.57 1.71 -15.76
CA PRO A 128 3.89 1.91 -14.34
C PRO A 128 2.83 2.69 -13.56
N SER A 129 2.12 3.61 -14.22
CA SER A 129 1.07 4.41 -13.58
C SER A 129 -0.10 3.56 -13.03
N LEU A 130 -0.39 2.41 -13.65
CA LEU A 130 -1.43 1.49 -13.18
C LEU A 130 -1.04 0.70 -11.92
N GLU A 131 0.22 0.71 -11.50
CA GLU A 131 0.60 0.06 -10.24
C GLU A 131 -0.16 0.64 -9.04
N SER A 132 -0.54 1.92 -9.09
CA SER A 132 -1.32 2.63 -8.06
C SER A 132 -2.71 2.02 -7.82
N VAL A 133 -3.32 1.44 -8.85
CA VAL A 133 -4.65 0.79 -8.81
C VAL A 133 -4.56 -0.73 -8.79
N PHE A 134 -3.37 -1.33 -8.94
CA PHE A 134 -3.22 -2.78 -8.92
C PHE A 134 -3.26 -3.32 -7.48
N LEU A 135 -4.13 -4.31 -7.24
CA LEU A 135 -4.44 -4.83 -5.90
C LEU A 135 -3.20 -5.27 -5.13
N ASP A 136 -2.32 -6.08 -5.73
CA ASP A 136 -1.17 -6.61 -5.00
C ASP A 136 -0.19 -5.51 -4.57
N LYS A 137 -0.01 -4.48 -5.41
CA LYS A 137 0.86 -3.33 -5.13
C LYS A 137 0.25 -2.46 -4.04
N ARG A 138 -1.05 -2.18 -4.15
CA ARG A 138 -1.84 -1.49 -3.12
C ARG A 138 -1.73 -2.18 -1.75
N VAL A 139 -1.97 -3.49 -1.71
CA VAL A 139 -1.91 -4.27 -0.46
C VAL A 139 -0.51 -4.20 0.13
N ASN A 140 0.55 -4.32 -0.67
CA ASN A 140 1.93 -4.18 -0.19
C ASN A 140 2.21 -2.80 0.42
N SER A 141 1.73 -1.72 -0.20
CA SER A 141 1.89 -0.37 0.31
C SER A 141 1.13 -0.17 1.63
N LEU A 142 -0.15 -0.56 1.68
CA LEU A 142 -0.99 -0.42 2.86
C LEU A 142 -0.51 -1.30 4.03
N MET A 143 -0.01 -2.51 3.75
CA MET A 143 0.62 -3.37 4.77
C MET A 143 1.74 -2.65 5.52
N LYS A 144 2.60 -1.92 4.80
CA LYS A 144 3.67 -1.13 5.44
C LYS A 144 3.09 0.03 6.26
N CYS A 145 2.05 0.69 5.76
CA CYS A 145 1.41 1.81 6.44
C CYS A 145 0.72 1.38 7.73
N PHE A 146 0.09 0.20 7.74
CA PHE A 146 -0.70 -0.33 8.85
C PHE A 146 0.16 -1.05 9.88
N ASP A 147 1.45 -1.29 9.63
CA ASP A 147 2.31 -1.98 10.59
C ASP A 147 2.32 -1.24 11.96
N PRO A 148 2.04 -1.93 13.07
CA PRO A 148 1.90 -1.27 14.37
C PRO A 148 3.23 -0.78 14.95
N LYS A 149 4.37 -1.30 14.46
CA LYS A 149 5.72 -0.99 14.96
C LYS A 149 6.51 -0.07 14.04
N THR A 150 6.26 -0.12 12.74
CA THR A 150 7.01 0.65 11.75
C THR A 150 6.12 1.43 10.78
N GLY A 151 4.80 1.34 10.92
CA GLY A 151 3.84 2.00 10.05
C GLY A 151 3.63 3.47 10.37
N TRP A 152 2.72 4.08 9.62
CA TRP A 152 2.55 5.53 9.55
C TRP A 152 2.26 6.17 10.92
N LYS A 153 1.35 5.59 11.71
CA LYS A 153 1.04 6.09 13.06
C LYS A 153 2.27 6.12 13.96
N GLN A 154 3.10 5.07 13.89
CA GLN A 154 4.31 4.98 14.69
C GLN A 154 5.38 5.98 14.23
N ILE A 155 5.55 6.17 12.92
CA ILE A 155 6.48 7.18 12.39
C ILE A 155 6.05 8.60 12.76
N LEU A 156 4.75 8.91 12.70
CA LEU A 156 4.22 10.17 13.19
C LEU A 156 4.58 10.39 14.67
N GLU A 157 4.37 9.38 15.52
CA GLU A 157 4.67 9.50 16.95
C GLU A 157 6.17 9.63 17.22
N LEU A 158 7.02 8.88 16.49
CA LEU A 158 8.47 9.01 16.58
C LEU A 158 8.94 10.41 16.18
N MET A 159 8.37 11.00 15.12
CA MET A 159 8.67 12.36 14.69
C MET A 159 8.23 13.38 15.76
N ARG A 160 7.02 13.21 16.31
CA ARG A 160 6.50 14.08 17.38
C ARG A 160 7.39 14.01 18.62
N ARG A 161 7.81 12.81 19.01
CA ARG A 161 8.69 12.61 20.18
C ARG A 161 10.07 13.24 19.95
N LEU A 162 10.65 13.05 18.76
CA LEU A 162 11.93 13.69 18.39
C LEU A 162 11.87 15.22 18.51
N LEU A 163 10.76 15.83 18.10
CA LEU A 163 10.61 17.29 18.12
C LEU A 163 10.22 17.84 19.50
N ARG A 164 9.47 17.07 20.32
CA ARG A 164 9.09 17.50 21.67
C ARG A 164 10.21 17.31 22.69
N ASP A 165 10.85 16.16 22.65
CA ASP A 165 11.89 15.77 23.60
C ASP A 165 12.98 14.95 22.90
N PRO A 166 13.88 15.62 22.15
CA PRO A 166 15.00 14.94 21.49
C PRO A 166 15.98 14.33 22.50
N GLN A 167 16.00 14.81 23.75
CA GLN A 167 16.99 14.42 24.75
C GLN A 167 16.81 12.97 25.19
N ASP A 168 15.57 12.59 25.49
CA ASP A 168 15.20 11.21 25.82
C ASP A 168 15.62 10.22 24.73
N GLY A 169 15.33 10.55 23.47
CA GLY A 169 15.69 9.72 22.32
C GLY A 169 17.20 9.57 22.14
N TYR A 170 17.94 10.66 22.30
CA TYR A 170 19.39 10.67 22.21
C TYR A 170 20.07 9.92 23.35
N LEU A 171 19.58 10.08 24.59
CA LEU A 171 20.08 9.36 25.75
C LEU A 171 19.88 7.85 25.59
N LEU A 172 18.70 7.41 25.15
CA LEU A 172 18.42 6.01 24.84
C LEU A 172 19.39 5.46 23.79
N GLU A 173 19.67 6.23 22.75
CA GLU A 173 20.58 5.87 21.67
C GLU A 173 22.04 5.72 22.17
N ILE A 174 22.52 6.69 22.95
CA ILE A 174 23.82 6.60 23.63
C ILE A 174 23.87 5.37 24.54
N CYS A 175 22.81 5.13 25.32
CA CYS A 175 22.76 4.02 26.26
C CYS A 175 22.76 2.67 25.56
N ALA A 176 22.05 2.53 24.43
CA ALA A 176 22.08 1.34 23.59
C ALA A 176 23.49 1.10 23.01
N TYR A 177 24.14 2.14 22.48
CA TYR A 177 25.52 2.07 22.02
C TYR A 177 26.47 1.64 23.16
N ARG A 178 26.33 2.22 24.35
CA ARG A 178 27.15 1.88 25.53
C ARG A 178 26.91 0.46 26.05
N ALA A 179 25.66 0.01 26.12
CA ALA A 179 25.30 -1.34 26.53
C ALA A 179 25.90 -2.38 25.57
N TYR A 180 25.84 -2.11 24.26
CA TYR A 180 26.48 -2.93 23.26
C TYR A 180 28.02 -2.92 23.37
N ARG A 181 28.64 -1.74 23.52
CA ARG A 181 30.10 -1.63 23.69
C ARG A 181 30.57 -2.41 24.92
N ALA A 182 29.84 -2.31 26.03
CA ALA A 182 30.09 -3.10 27.24
C ALA A 182 29.94 -4.61 26.99
N TYR A 183 28.93 -5.03 26.21
CA TYR A 183 28.77 -6.42 25.78
C TYR A 183 29.95 -6.91 24.92
N LYS A 184 30.37 -6.15 23.89
CA LYS A 184 31.51 -6.46 23.01
C LYS A 184 32.83 -6.53 23.78
N GLN A 185 33.10 -5.57 24.67
CA GLN A 185 34.28 -5.57 25.54
C GLN A 185 34.28 -6.74 26.53
N ASN A 186 33.10 -7.19 26.98
CA ASN A 186 32.95 -8.35 27.84
C ASN A 186 33.07 -9.71 27.11
N MET A 187 32.92 -9.78 25.78
CA MET A 187 33.40 -10.94 25.01
C MET A 187 34.94 -11.10 25.06
N GLY A 188 35.67 -10.04 25.42
CA GLY A 188 37.10 -10.09 25.72
C GLY A 188 37.42 -10.55 27.15
N ASN A 189 36.40 -10.76 28.01
CA ASN A 189 36.59 -11.12 29.40
C ASN A 189 36.66 -12.64 29.54
N LYS A 190 37.68 -13.12 30.27
CA LYS A 190 38.00 -14.56 30.43
C LYS A 190 36.79 -15.40 30.87
N ALA A 191 35.77 -14.81 31.49
CA ALA A 191 34.52 -15.47 31.87
C ALA A 191 33.72 -16.04 30.68
N TRP A 192 33.66 -15.37 29.53
CA TRP A 192 32.96 -15.92 28.36
C TRP A 192 33.78 -16.99 27.64
N LYS A 193 35.12 -16.92 27.66
CA LYS A 193 35.96 -18.05 27.18
C LYS A 193 35.77 -19.32 28.01
N VAL A 194 35.45 -19.19 29.30
CA VAL A 194 35.15 -20.33 30.18
C VAL A 194 33.81 -20.98 29.86
N ILE A 195 32.80 -20.19 29.47
CA ILE A 195 31.46 -20.72 29.15
C ILE A 195 31.35 -21.13 27.67
N ALA A 196 32.09 -20.51 26.76
CA ALA A 196 32.06 -20.79 25.31
C ALA A 196 33.18 -21.72 24.80
N GLY A 197 34.11 -22.16 25.66
CA GLY A 197 35.29 -22.89 25.20
C GLY A 197 35.91 -23.81 26.25
N ILE A 198 35.31 -24.99 26.42
CA ILE A 198 36.13 -26.19 26.56
C ILE A 198 37.05 -26.23 25.32
N ASN A 199 38.36 -26.20 25.58
CA ASN A 199 39.51 -26.28 24.68
C ASN A 199 40.24 -24.99 24.26
N LYS A 200 41.20 -24.67 25.14
CA LYS A 200 42.65 -24.49 24.91
C LYS A 200 43.20 -23.22 24.24
N MET A 201 44.02 -22.57 25.07
CA MET A 201 45.26 -21.82 24.82
C MET A 201 45.18 -20.53 24.00
N VAL A 202 45.63 -19.42 24.58
CA VAL A 202 46.80 -18.65 24.09
C VAL A 202 47.30 -17.77 25.23
N GLU A 203 48.58 -17.91 25.54
CA GLU A 203 49.38 -17.05 26.39
C GLU A 203 49.75 -15.75 25.68
N GLN A 204 49.82 -14.68 26.50
CA GLN A 204 50.63 -13.47 26.36
C GLN A 204 50.40 -12.61 25.10
N HIS A 205 50.06 -11.33 25.27
CA HIS A 205 50.67 -10.16 24.63
C HIS A 205 50.12 -8.90 25.36
N LYS A 206 50.97 -7.89 25.49
CA LYS A 206 50.80 -6.67 26.30
C LYS A 206 49.51 -5.92 25.96
N LYS A 207 48.63 -5.71 26.95
CA LYS A 207 47.47 -4.82 26.83
C LYS A 207 47.92 -3.35 26.90
N PRO A 208 47.43 -2.45 26.02
CA PRO A 208 47.53 -1.01 26.26
C PRO A 208 46.72 -0.64 27.52
N ARG A 209 47.18 0.38 28.25
CA ARG A 209 46.55 0.86 29.51
C ARG A 209 45.11 1.28 29.22
N ILE A 210 44.18 0.46 29.67
CA ILE A 210 42.73 0.66 29.55
C ILE A 210 42.34 1.82 30.49
N MET A 211 41.68 2.84 29.95
CA MET A 211 41.03 3.88 30.74
C MET A 211 39.94 3.25 31.60
N THR A 212 40.00 3.48 32.91
CA THR A 212 39.02 2.93 33.85
C THR A 212 37.68 3.66 33.72
N MET A 213 36.59 3.01 34.14
CA MET A 213 35.25 3.63 34.13
C MET A 213 35.23 4.95 34.92
N GLU A 214 36.02 5.08 35.98
CA GLU A 214 36.14 6.32 36.76
C GLU A 214 36.91 7.43 36.03
N GLU A 215 37.95 7.09 35.25
CA GLU A 215 38.70 8.05 34.42
C GLU A 215 37.86 8.56 33.25
N PHE A 216 37.03 7.69 32.66
CA PHE A 216 36.10 8.04 31.58
C PHE A 216 34.88 8.82 32.09
N GLU A 217 34.33 8.45 33.25
CA GLU A 217 33.28 9.22 33.93
C GLU A 217 33.76 10.64 34.22
N LYS A 218 35.00 10.82 34.71
CA LYS A 218 35.60 12.16 34.88
C LYS A 218 35.74 12.94 33.57
N GLN A 219 36.05 12.27 32.47
CA GLN A 219 36.16 12.91 31.16
C GLN A 219 34.79 13.38 30.63
N ILE A 220 33.74 12.56 30.83
CA ILE A 220 32.35 12.93 30.49
C ILE A 220 31.77 13.99 31.42
N PHE A 221 32.07 13.95 32.72
CA PHE A 221 31.65 15.01 33.65
C PHE A 221 32.38 16.34 33.40
N MET A 222 33.56 16.32 32.76
CA MET A 222 34.22 17.52 32.26
C MET A 222 33.68 18.00 30.90
N GLU A 223 33.06 17.13 30.11
CA GLU A 223 32.61 17.42 28.72
C GLU A 223 31.08 17.52 28.56
N SER A 224 30.28 17.11 29.54
CA SER A 224 28.81 17.14 29.48
C SER A 224 28.17 17.47 30.83
N SER A 225 27.42 18.57 30.86
CA SER A 225 26.68 19.11 32.00
C SER A 225 25.40 18.30 32.28
N VAL A 226 25.50 16.98 32.45
CA VAL A 226 24.35 16.12 32.82
C VAL A 226 24.21 16.10 34.35
N GLU A 227 23.00 16.35 34.86
CA GLU A 227 22.66 16.19 36.29
C GLU A 227 23.11 14.80 36.76
N LYS A 228 24.07 14.80 37.68
CA LYS A 228 24.69 13.59 38.23
C LYS A 228 23.63 12.63 38.77
N ASP A 229 22.55 13.14 39.36
CA ASP A 229 21.51 12.33 39.97
C ASP A 229 20.57 11.68 38.94
N ARG A 230 20.17 12.39 37.88
CA ARG A 230 19.34 11.82 36.79
C ARG A 230 20.15 10.88 35.89
N PHE A 231 21.44 11.16 35.67
CA PHE A 231 22.37 10.22 35.05
C PHE A 231 22.55 8.97 35.90
N MET A 232 22.67 9.11 37.22
CA MET A 232 22.77 7.98 38.15
C MET A 232 21.46 7.21 38.22
N GLU A 233 20.31 7.86 38.13
CA GLU A 233 19.00 7.21 38.05
C GLU A 233 18.83 6.44 36.73
N LEU A 234 19.14 7.04 35.58
CA LEU A 234 19.17 6.35 34.29
C LEU A 234 20.21 5.24 34.26
N ARG A 235 21.37 5.41 34.90
CA ARG A 235 22.42 4.39 35.08
C ARG A 235 21.91 3.23 35.92
N GLU A 236 21.23 3.49 37.02
CA GLU A 236 20.62 2.43 37.85
C GLU A 236 19.44 1.78 37.13
N GLN A 237 18.64 2.51 36.36
CA GLN A 237 17.60 1.94 35.49
C GLN A 237 18.19 1.09 34.36
N LEU A 238 19.33 1.48 33.76
CA LEU A 238 20.04 0.67 32.77
C LEU A 238 20.77 -0.52 33.38
N LYS A 239 21.35 -0.38 34.58
CA LYS A 239 21.89 -1.51 35.36
C LYS A 239 20.80 -2.48 35.76
N LEU A 240 19.62 -1.96 36.14
CA LEU A 240 18.45 -2.75 36.47
C LEU A 240 17.92 -3.44 35.21
N CYS A 241 17.68 -2.72 34.12
CA CYS A 241 17.25 -3.31 32.84
C CYS A 241 18.25 -4.34 32.32
N SER A 242 19.56 -4.08 32.40
CA SER A 242 20.60 -5.04 31.99
C SER A 242 20.70 -6.23 32.95
N ARG A 243 20.50 -6.05 34.26
CA ARG A 243 20.35 -7.15 35.23
C ARG A 243 19.09 -7.96 35.00
N THR A 244 17.94 -7.32 34.80
CA THR A 244 16.65 -7.98 34.53
C THR A 244 16.72 -8.75 33.22
N LEU A 245 17.27 -8.15 32.15
CA LEU A 245 17.54 -8.86 30.89
C LEU A 245 18.49 -10.04 31.11
N TYR A 246 19.53 -9.88 31.92
CA TYR A 246 20.47 -10.95 32.25
C TYR A 246 19.84 -12.07 33.09
N GLU A 247 19.03 -11.73 34.10
CA GLU A 247 18.34 -12.64 35.01
C GLU A 247 17.22 -13.41 34.29
N ASP A 248 16.40 -12.72 33.49
CA ASP A 248 15.36 -13.34 32.67
C ASP A 248 15.99 -14.25 31.61
N PHE A 249 17.11 -13.85 31.03
CA PHE A 249 17.88 -14.69 30.10
C PHE A 249 18.53 -15.90 30.80
N THR A 250 19.00 -15.73 32.04
CA THR A 250 19.56 -16.82 32.85
C THR A 250 18.48 -17.83 33.22
N LYS A 251 17.27 -17.37 33.59
CA LYS A 251 16.11 -18.23 33.83
C LYS A 251 15.64 -18.95 32.58
N ILE A 252 15.66 -18.29 31.41
CA ILE A 252 15.36 -18.92 30.12
C ILE A 252 16.41 -20.01 29.81
N LEU A 253 17.70 -19.73 30.03
CA LEU A 253 18.78 -20.71 29.84
C LEU A 253 18.74 -21.87 30.85
N GLU A 254 18.31 -21.65 32.09
CA GLU A 254 18.10 -22.69 33.11
C GLU A 254 16.89 -23.57 32.75
N GLY A 255 15.77 -22.97 32.33
CA GLY A 255 14.61 -23.71 31.83
C GLY A 255 14.90 -24.51 30.55
N TYR A 256 15.75 -23.97 29.66
CA TYR A 256 16.25 -24.69 28.49
C TYR A 256 17.20 -25.83 28.89
N LYS A 257 18.06 -25.65 29.90
CA LYS A 257 18.93 -26.74 30.41
C LYS A 257 18.12 -27.87 31.02
N GLU A 258 17.04 -27.58 31.75
CA GLU A 258 16.13 -28.60 32.30
C GLU A 258 15.36 -29.34 31.20
N GLN A 259 14.83 -28.64 30.19
CA GLN A 259 14.20 -29.28 29.02
C GLN A 259 15.19 -30.10 28.18
N HIS A 260 16.42 -29.59 27.94
CA HIS A 260 17.43 -30.31 27.18
C HIS A 260 18.01 -31.54 27.91
N PHE A 261 17.95 -31.58 29.25
CA PHE A 261 18.36 -32.75 30.03
C PHE A 261 17.30 -33.85 30.01
N LEU A 262 16.01 -33.47 29.94
CA LEU A 262 14.88 -34.40 29.84
C LEU A 262 14.70 -34.98 28.42
N GLU A 263 15.00 -34.21 27.37
CA GLU A 263 14.85 -34.66 25.97
C GLU A 263 16.03 -35.50 25.44
N LYS A 264 17.20 -35.46 26.12
CA LYS A 264 18.43 -36.11 25.63
C LYS A 264 18.50 -37.63 25.78
N HIS A 265 17.48 -38.26 26.36
CA HIS A 265 17.50 -39.71 26.56
C HIS A 265 16.91 -40.54 25.40
N ASP A 266 16.32 -39.94 24.35
CA ASP A 266 15.56 -40.75 23.37
C ASP A 266 15.73 -40.44 21.87
N LEU A 267 16.69 -39.61 21.42
CA LEU A 267 16.82 -39.34 19.97
C LEU A 267 18.26 -39.47 19.44
N SER A 268 18.39 -40.18 18.31
CA SER A 268 19.66 -40.46 17.65
C SER A 268 20.12 -39.31 16.74
N LEU A 269 21.43 -39.17 16.56
CA LEU A 269 22.11 -38.05 15.90
C LEU A 269 21.66 -37.76 14.45
N ASP A 270 21.06 -38.72 13.76
CA ASP A 270 20.64 -38.57 12.36
C ASP A 270 19.28 -37.85 12.20
N GLU A 271 18.43 -37.81 13.22
CA GLU A 271 17.12 -37.14 13.15
C GLU A 271 17.22 -35.60 13.30
N LEU A 272 18.33 -35.09 13.80
CA LEU A 272 18.58 -33.65 13.97
C LEU A 272 18.95 -32.93 12.67
N ALA A 273 19.38 -33.65 11.63
CA ALA A 273 19.89 -33.05 10.40
C ALA A 273 18.80 -32.69 9.37
N THR A 274 17.54 -33.09 9.57
CA THR A 274 16.48 -33.01 8.53
C THR A 274 15.36 -32.00 8.78
N LYS A 275 15.34 -31.27 9.91
CA LYS A 275 14.39 -30.17 10.14
C LYS A 275 14.99 -28.82 9.75
N SER A 276 14.29 -28.04 8.94
CA SER A 276 14.76 -26.75 8.44
C SER A 276 15.06 -25.75 9.57
N MET A 277 16.17 -25.02 9.42
CA MET A 277 16.72 -24.02 10.35
C MET A 277 15.83 -22.77 10.57
N ASP A 278 14.63 -22.71 10.00
CA ASP A 278 13.70 -21.57 10.12
C ASP A 278 12.62 -21.76 11.20
N ALA A 279 12.60 -22.93 11.87
CA ALA A 279 11.60 -23.25 12.89
C ALA A 279 12.01 -22.91 14.35
N TYR A 280 13.21 -22.36 14.57
CA TYR A 280 13.69 -22.03 15.92
C TYR A 280 13.52 -20.53 16.25
N PRO A 281 13.18 -20.17 17.50
CA PRO A 281 13.18 -18.77 17.96
C PRO A 281 14.54 -18.11 17.68
N MET A 282 14.55 -16.86 17.23
CA MET A 282 15.78 -16.08 17.06
C MET A 282 16.64 -16.18 18.33
N THR A 283 17.84 -16.75 18.23
CA THR A 283 18.79 -16.75 19.35
C THR A 283 19.22 -15.29 19.64
N PHE A 284 19.43 -14.96 20.92
CA PHE A 284 19.90 -13.64 21.33
C PHE A 284 21.18 -13.21 20.59
N GLU A 285 22.06 -14.16 20.32
CA GLU A 285 23.26 -13.95 19.50
C GLU A 285 22.92 -13.45 18.08
N ARG A 286 21.93 -14.04 17.42
CA ARG A 286 21.47 -13.64 16.08
C ARG A 286 20.76 -12.28 16.11
N TYR A 287 20.02 -11.98 17.18
CA TYR A 287 19.41 -10.67 17.42
C TYR A 287 20.50 -9.59 17.61
N VAL A 288 21.50 -9.84 18.45
CA VAL A 288 22.62 -8.93 18.71
C VAL A 288 23.48 -8.74 17.47
N GLN A 289 23.75 -9.79 16.69
CA GLN A 289 24.47 -9.69 15.42
C GLN A 289 23.70 -8.86 14.37
N LYS A 290 22.37 -9.00 14.31
CA LYS A 290 21.52 -8.19 13.43
C LYS A 290 21.49 -6.72 13.87
N ALA A 291 21.24 -6.47 15.15
CA ALA A 291 21.26 -5.13 15.74
C ALA A 291 22.65 -4.46 15.59
N TRP A 292 23.74 -5.24 15.68
CA TRP A 292 25.10 -4.75 15.45
C TRP A 292 25.33 -4.31 14.01
N LYS A 293 24.91 -5.08 13.00
CA LYS A 293 25.08 -4.64 11.60
C LYS A 293 24.43 -3.28 11.36
N GLU A 294 23.25 -3.06 11.93
CA GLU A 294 22.52 -1.79 11.84
C GLU A 294 23.23 -0.67 12.62
N ILE A 295 23.73 -0.94 13.83
CA ILE A 295 24.49 0.01 14.67
C ILE A 295 25.85 0.35 14.05
N ALA A 296 26.61 -0.64 13.57
CA ALA A 296 27.92 -0.48 12.96
C ALA A 296 27.86 0.31 11.65
N GLN A 297 26.84 0.04 10.82
CA GLN A 297 26.58 0.84 9.63
C GLN A 297 26.19 2.27 9.99
N LYS A 298 25.38 2.46 11.03
CA LYS A 298 24.92 3.79 11.48
C LYS A 298 26.04 4.67 12.02
N TYR A 299 26.98 4.10 12.78
CA TYR A 299 28.11 4.86 13.36
C TYR A 299 29.44 4.68 12.62
N GLN A 300 29.44 4.05 11.44
CA GLN A 300 30.65 3.80 10.63
C GLN A 300 31.75 3.09 11.43
N LEU A 301 31.35 2.08 12.22
CA LEU A 301 32.24 1.36 13.12
C LEU A 301 33.09 0.36 12.33
N ASP A 302 34.40 0.38 12.55
CA ASP A 302 35.32 -0.66 12.09
C ASP A 302 35.24 -1.91 13.00
N GLU A 303 35.91 -3.00 12.62
CA GLU A 303 35.90 -4.25 13.39
C GLU A 303 36.39 -4.06 14.84
N ASP A 304 37.26 -3.07 15.07
CA ASP A 304 37.88 -2.76 16.35
C ASP A 304 37.18 -1.65 17.15
N ASP A 305 36.12 -1.02 16.62
CA ASP A 305 35.38 0.09 17.25
C ASP A 305 36.26 1.31 17.56
N THR A 306 37.36 1.48 16.81
CA THR A 306 38.40 2.50 17.01
C THR A 306 38.02 3.87 16.47
N ASN A 307 37.18 3.92 15.43
CA ASN A 307 36.70 5.16 14.81
C ASN A 307 35.28 5.57 15.25
N ALA A 308 34.79 5.02 16.37
CA ALA A 308 33.42 5.23 16.81
C ALA A 308 33.15 6.70 17.21
N CYS A 309 32.57 7.47 16.30
CA CYS A 309 32.08 8.81 16.59
C CYS A 309 30.65 8.72 17.10
N VAL A 310 30.46 8.79 18.41
CA VAL A 310 29.12 8.99 18.99
C VAL A 310 28.60 10.31 18.44
N MET A 311 27.51 10.23 17.68
CA MET A 311 26.88 11.41 17.10
C MET A 311 26.59 12.43 18.18
N THR A 312 26.78 13.72 17.90
CA THR A 312 26.28 14.79 18.79
C THR A 312 24.74 14.79 18.78
N MET A 313 24.12 15.42 19.79
CA MET A 313 22.66 15.62 19.83
C MET A 313 22.16 16.26 18.52
N GLU A 314 22.90 17.23 18.00
CA GLU A 314 22.59 17.90 16.74
C GLU A 314 22.62 16.94 15.56
N GLN A 315 23.70 16.16 15.42
CA GLN A 315 23.81 15.17 14.35
C GLN A 315 22.70 14.12 14.46
N PHE A 316 22.39 13.68 15.68
CA PHE A 316 21.31 12.73 15.95
C PHE A 316 19.96 13.29 15.49
N VAL A 317 19.61 14.52 15.89
CA VAL A 317 18.35 15.16 15.50
C VAL A 317 18.29 15.34 13.98
N LYS A 318 19.34 15.85 13.34
CA LYS A 318 19.41 16.04 11.88
C LYS A 318 19.18 14.73 11.13
N GLN A 319 19.98 13.71 11.44
CA GLN A 319 19.90 12.42 10.77
C GLN A 319 18.55 11.74 11.03
N ARG A 320 18.05 11.78 12.27
CA ARG A 320 16.79 11.13 12.64
C ARG A 320 15.59 11.85 12.02
N PHE A 321 15.61 13.18 11.97
CA PHE A 321 14.57 13.97 11.32
C PHE A 321 14.52 13.67 9.82
N GLY A 322 15.66 13.74 9.11
CA GLY A 322 15.72 13.43 7.67
C GLY A 322 15.19 12.03 7.35
N ASN A 323 15.65 11.01 8.09
CA ASN A 323 15.17 9.64 7.93
C ASN A 323 13.65 9.50 8.17
N LEU A 324 13.13 10.11 9.25
CA LEU A 324 11.69 10.03 9.57
C LEU A 324 10.85 10.82 8.56
N ARG A 325 11.37 11.93 8.04
CA ARG A 325 10.73 12.76 7.00
C ARG A 325 10.53 11.93 5.74
N GLU A 326 11.58 11.32 5.19
CA GLU A 326 11.50 10.51 3.97
C GLU A 326 10.47 9.37 4.10
N ILE A 327 10.48 8.67 5.24
CA ILE A 327 9.54 7.58 5.52
C ILE A 327 8.10 8.12 5.63
N LEU A 328 7.92 9.27 6.29
CA LEU A 328 6.61 9.89 6.45
C LEU A 328 6.04 10.39 5.12
N GLU A 329 6.88 10.96 4.24
CA GLU A 329 6.50 11.38 2.89
C GLU A 329 6.05 10.17 2.05
N PHE A 330 6.80 9.06 2.10
CA PHE A 330 6.41 7.80 1.47
C PHE A 330 5.04 7.32 1.97
N PHE A 331 4.83 7.30 3.29
CA PHE A 331 3.56 6.84 3.86
C PHE A 331 2.40 7.78 3.55
N ASN A 332 2.60 9.09 3.61
CA ASN A 332 1.57 10.05 3.22
C ASN A 332 1.12 9.80 1.77
N HIS A 333 2.08 9.67 0.84
CA HIS A 333 1.78 9.34 -0.55
C HIS A 333 1.04 8.01 -0.69
N ALA A 334 1.50 6.96 -0.02
CA ALA A 334 0.82 5.67 -0.04
C ALA A 334 -0.62 5.75 0.49
N LEU A 335 -0.86 6.48 1.58
CA LEU A 335 -2.18 6.61 2.18
C LEU A 335 -3.17 7.35 1.27
N TYR A 336 -2.85 8.55 0.76
CA TYR A 336 -3.80 9.27 -0.08
C TYR A 336 -3.98 8.66 -1.48
N THR A 337 -3.00 7.89 -1.96
CA THR A 337 -3.11 7.13 -3.22
C THR A 337 -4.05 5.95 -3.06
N HIS A 338 -3.91 5.19 -1.96
CA HIS A 338 -4.47 3.84 -1.86
C HIS A 338 -5.70 3.73 -0.96
N LEU A 339 -5.89 4.65 -0.01
CA LEU A 339 -7.10 4.67 0.81
C LEU A 339 -8.29 5.24 0.03
N PRO A 340 -9.50 4.69 0.23
CA PRO A 340 -10.73 5.29 -0.26
C PRO A 340 -10.96 6.68 0.36
N LYS A 341 -11.73 7.53 -0.33
CA LYS A 341 -12.06 8.89 0.13
C LYS A 341 -12.90 8.91 1.41
N SER A 342 -13.51 7.78 1.79
CA SER A 342 -14.20 7.61 3.07
C SER A 342 -13.23 7.55 4.28
N PHE A 343 -11.97 7.18 4.07
CA PHE A 343 -10.96 7.02 5.12
C PHE A 343 -10.00 8.21 5.24
N ILE A 344 -9.88 9.02 4.19
CA ILE A 344 -9.01 10.19 4.16
C ILE A 344 -9.69 11.35 3.45
N SER A 345 -9.91 12.45 4.18
CA SER A 345 -10.58 13.63 3.65
C SER A 345 -9.64 14.46 2.76
N ILE A 346 -10.22 15.27 1.87
CA ILE A 346 -9.42 16.14 1.00
C ILE A 346 -8.63 17.20 1.80
N GLU A 347 -9.18 17.68 2.91
CA GLU A 347 -8.50 18.61 3.82
C GLU A 347 -7.26 17.97 4.43
N THR A 348 -7.35 16.69 4.80
CA THR A 348 -6.21 15.92 5.31
C THR A 348 -5.13 15.75 4.24
N VAL A 349 -5.53 15.43 3.00
CA VAL A 349 -4.59 15.30 1.87
C VAL A 349 -3.89 16.64 1.58
N LYS A 350 -4.61 17.76 1.62
CA LYS A 350 -4.01 19.10 1.47
C LYS A 350 -2.93 19.37 2.52
N VAL A 351 -3.13 18.90 3.75
CA VAL A 351 -2.11 18.99 4.80
C VAL A 351 -0.92 18.07 4.50
N MET A 352 -1.17 16.82 4.09
CA MET A 352 -0.12 15.88 3.68
C MET A 352 0.73 16.40 2.52
N LEU A 353 0.13 17.11 1.55
CA LEU A 353 0.84 17.69 0.39
C LEU A 353 1.63 18.96 0.74
N LYS A 354 1.23 19.68 1.80
CA LYS A 354 1.97 20.86 2.30
C LYS A 354 3.10 20.48 3.26
N ALA A 355 3.00 19.35 3.93
CA ALA A 355 3.98 18.92 4.92
C ALA A 355 5.44 18.84 4.39
N PRO A 356 5.71 18.33 3.16
CA PRO A 356 7.07 18.23 2.64
C PRO A 356 7.83 19.57 2.59
N SER A 357 7.18 20.65 2.12
CA SER A 357 7.85 21.96 2.03
C SER A 357 8.14 22.57 3.41
N LEU A 358 7.29 22.29 4.39
CA LEU A 358 7.52 22.68 5.78
C LEU A 358 8.66 21.87 6.41
N PHE A 359 8.69 20.55 6.17
CA PHE A 359 9.78 19.70 6.63
C PHE A 359 11.12 20.09 6.00
N GLU A 360 11.13 20.40 4.70
CA GLU A 360 12.32 20.86 3.99
C GLU A 360 12.80 22.22 4.50
N SER A 361 11.87 23.17 4.71
CA SER A 361 12.20 24.47 5.30
C SER A 361 12.80 24.33 6.69
N PHE A 362 12.26 23.43 7.52
CA PHE A 362 12.77 23.17 8.86
C PHE A 362 14.12 22.46 8.83
N GLU A 363 14.31 21.46 7.97
CA GLU A 363 15.57 20.75 7.79
C GLU A 363 16.69 21.68 7.30
N ASN A 364 16.39 22.57 6.35
CA ASN A 364 17.34 23.58 5.88
C ASN A 364 17.73 24.53 7.01
N SER A 365 16.78 24.97 7.83
CA SER A 365 17.07 25.80 9.00
C SER A 365 17.84 25.04 10.07
N LEU A 366 17.54 23.75 10.32
CA LEU A 366 18.34 22.90 11.21
C LEU A 366 19.78 22.79 10.72
N ASN A 367 20.00 22.75 9.40
CA ASN A 367 21.33 22.63 8.82
C ASN A 367 22.13 23.95 8.84
N GLN A 368 21.46 25.10 8.84
CA GLN A 368 22.07 26.44 8.86
C GLN A 368 22.29 26.98 10.27
N ASP A 369 21.31 26.82 11.15
CA ASP A 369 21.41 27.22 12.54
C ASP A 369 22.15 26.13 13.30
N ILE A 370 23.31 26.49 13.87
CA ILE A 370 23.94 25.68 14.91
C ILE A 370 22.89 25.59 16.02
N LEU A 371 22.37 24.40 16.32
CA LEU A 371 21.72 24.15 17.60
C LEU A 371 22.73 24.63 18.64
N LYS A 372 22.54 25.84 19.19
CA LYS A 372 23.59 26.52 19.95
C LYS A 372 24.17 25.52 20.95
N PRO A 373 25.50 25.41 21.09
CA PRO A 373 26.09 24.59 22.12
C PRO A 373 25.89 25.28 23.47
N THR A 374 24.66 25.46 23.92
CA THR A 374 24.34 25.72 25.34
C THR A 374 24.32 24.39 26.12
N LEU A 375 25.26 23.51 25.82
CA LEU A 375 25.59 22.35 26.65
C LEU A 375 26.88 22.56 27.46
N PHE A 376 27.56 23.69 27.26
CA PHE A 376 28.74 24.03 28.08
C PHE A 376 28.47 25.01 29.21
N ASP A 377 27.27 25.61 29.34
CA ASP A 377 27.11 26.75 30.26
C ASP A 377 25.69 27.03 30.81
N LEU A 378 24.88 26.02 31.14
CA LEU A 378 23.60 26.28 31.83
C LEU A 378 23.41 25.39 33.05
N GLU A 379 23.74 25.97 34.20
CA GLU A 379 23.00 25.73 35.45
C GLU A 379 21.49 25.86 35.19
N GLU A 380 20.76 24.77 35.42
CA GLU A 380 19.39 24.71 35.97
C GLU A 380 18.23 25.56 35.39
N LYS A 381 18.33 26.24 34.23
CA LYS A 381 17.17 26.99 33.68
C LYS A 381 16.85 26.67 32.21
N PHE A 382 15.72 25.96 32.07
CA PHE A 382 14.92 25.70 30.86
C PHE A 382 15.54 24.81 29.76
N VAL A 383 15.39 23.52 29.99
CA VAL A 383 15.47 22.38 29.05
C VAL A 383 14.46 22.47 27.87
N SER A 384 13.69 23.56 27.79
CA SER A 384 12.63 23.81 26.78
C SER A 384 13.15 24.31 25.42
N ASP A 385 14.43 24.67 25.30
CA ASP A 385 14.87 25.59 24.25
C ASP A 385 16.03 25.08 23.37
N CYS A 386 16.18 23.75 23.19
CA CYS A 386 17.17 23.20 22.25
C CYS A 386 16.96 23.71 20.82
N PHE A 387 15.72 24.00 20.44
CA PHE A 387 15.38 24.50 19.11
C PHE A 387 15.48 26.04 18.99
N GLY A 388 15.55 26.80 20.09
CA GLY A 388 15.74 28.26 20.10
C GLY A 388 14.88 29.00 19.07
N LEU A 389 15.52 29.61 18.07
CA LEU A 389 14.89 30.36 16.97
C LEU A 389 13.99 29.49 16.06
N LEU A 390 14.10 28.15 16.13
CA LEU A 390 13.30 27.20 15.37
C LEU A 390 12.04 26.74 16.12
N SER A 391 11.79 27.24 17.34
CA SER A 391 10.63 26.88 18.17
C SER A 391 9.31 27.10 17.43
N ASP A 392 9.12 28.23 16.74
CA ASP A 392 7.90 28.52 15.98
C ASP A 392 7.66 27.51 14.84
N LYS A 393 8.70 27.20 14.05
CA LYS A 393 8.62 26.20 12.96
C LYS A 393 8.39 24.78 13.49
N ARG A 394 9.06 24.43 14.60
CA ARG A 394 8.84 23.16 15.30
C ARG A 394 7.39 23.03 15.75
N ASP A 395 6.83 24.08 16.33
CA ASP A 395 5.45 24.08 16.85
C ASP A 395 4.41 24.07 15.73
N GLU A 396 4.70 24.67 14.57
CA GLU A 396 3.92 24.48 13.36
C GLU A 396 3.93 23.02 12.88
N ILE A 397 5.10 22.37 12.81
CA ILE A 397 5.22 20.95 12.46
C ILE A 397 4.46 20.07 13.45
N LEU A 398 4.62 20.30 14.77
CA LEU A 398 3.92 19.53 15.80
C LEU A 398 2.40 19.66 15.70
N ARG A 399 1.89 20.84 15.33
CA ARG A 399 0.45 21.05 15.06
C ARG A 399 -0.01 20.21 13.87
N ILE A 400 0.73 20.20 12.78
CA ILE A 400 0.42 19.40 11.59
C ILE A 400 0.44 17.90 11.91
N LEU A 401 1.49 17.41 12.57
CA LEU A 401 1.61 16.00 12.96
C LEU A 401 0.45 15.57 13.87
N SER A 402 0.01 16.46 14.78
CA SER A 402 -1.13 16.21 15.66
C SER A 402 -2.45 16.17 14.88
N LEU A 403 -2.64 17.08 13.92
CA LEU A 403 -3.82 17.10 13.04
C LEU A 403 -3.91 15.83 12.19
N LEU A 404 -2.79 15.41 11.57
CA LEU A 404 -2.73 14.19 10.78
C LEU A 404 -3.08 12.97 11.65
N SER A 405 -2.49 12.87 12.84
CA SER A 405 -2.73 11.76 13.76
C SER A 405 -4.19 11.58 14.18
N THR A 406 -4.99 12.65 14.20
CA THR A 406 -6.40 12.59 14.57
C THR A 406 -7.34 12.51 13.37
N SER A 407 -6.91 12.98 12.19
CA SER A 407 -7.77 13.05 11.01
C SER A 407 -7.81 11.75 10.18
N VAL A 408 -6.80 10.88 10.30
CA VAL A 408 -6.74 9.61 9.56
C VAL A 408 -7.05 8.43 10.48
N SER A 409 -8.20 7.79 10.21
CA SER A 409 -8.60 6.55 10.87
C SER A 409 -8.14 5.36 10.04
N LEU A 410 -7.04 4.71 10.44
CA LEU A 410 -6.59 3.46 9.81
C LEU A 410 -7.32 2.24 10.39
N PRO A 411 -7.76 1.28 9.55
CA PRO A 411 -8.35 0.03 10.03
C PRO A 411 -7.33 -0.82 10.78
N ASP A 412 -7.80 -1.55 11.80
CA ASP A 412 -6.98 -2.42 12.65
C ASP A 412 -6.77 -3.80 11.99
N ILE A 413 -6.08 -3.80 10.85
CA ILE A 413 -5.85 -4.99 10.02
C ILE A 413 -4.38 -5.09 9.60
N TYR A 414 -3.79 -6.28 9.79
CA TYR A 414 -2.34 -6.50 9.60
C TYR A 414 -2.03 -7.66 8.65
N VAL A 415 -3.00 -8.55 8.42
CA VAL A 415 -2.83 -9.72 7.58
C VAL A 415 -3.10 -9.34 6.13
N ARG A 416 -2.23 -9.78 5.21
CA ARG A 416 -2.37 -9.54 3.76
C ARG A 416 -3.78 -9.80 3.24
N ARG A 417 -4.36 -10.94 3.62
CA ARG A 417 -5.70 -11.37 3.18
C ARG A 417 -6.80 -10.40 3.62
N ASP A 418 -6.70 -9.83 4.82
CA ASP A 418 -7.71 -8.90 5.34
C ASP A 418 -7.57 -7.53 4.70
N ILE A 419 -6.34 -7.08 4.45
CA ILE A 419 -6.08 -5.84 3.69
C ILE A 419 -6.56 -5.97 2.25
N GLU A 420 -6.39 -7.15 1.64
CA GLU A 420 -6.90 -7.45 0.31
C GLU A 420 -8.43 -7.42 0.25
N LYS A 421 -9.11 -8.05 1.22
CA LYS A 421 -10.57 -7.97 1.38
C LYS A 421 -11.03 -6.54 1.58
N PHE A 422 -10.34 -5.77 2.43
CA PHE A 422 -10.59 -4.35 2.64
C PHE A 422 -10.52 -3.57 1.33
N CYS A 423 -9.45 -3.74 0.55
CA CYS A 423 -9.30 -3.05 -0.73
C CYS A 423 -10.43 -3.37 -1.71
N LEU A 424 -10.85 -4.64 -1.78
CA LEU A 424 -11.93 -5.08 -2.68
C LEU A 424 -13.32 -4.65 -2.20
N SER A 425 -13.54 -4.61 -0.89
CA SER A 425 -14.81 -4.16 -0.30
C SER A 425 -15.03 -2.69 -0.54
N GLU A 426 -14.02 -1.86 -0.24
CA GLU A 426 -14.15 -0.41 -0.25
C GLU A 426 -14.01 0.23 -1.64
N ALA A 427 -13.56 -0.53 -2.64
CA ALA A 427 -13.44 -0.02 -4.00
C ALA A 427 -14.81 0.27 -4.63
N CYS A 428 -14.92 1.44 -5.28
CA CYS A 428 -16.06 1.80 -6.11
C CYS A 428 -16.01 1.07 -7.46
N LEU A 429 -14.86 1.03 -8.12
CA LEU A 429 -14.70 0.35 -9.40
C LEU A 429 -13.72 -0.82 -9.26
N ILE A 430 -14.12 -1.98 -9.76
CA ILE A 430 -13.34 -3.21 -9.66
C ILE A 430 -13.15 -3.79 -11.06
N PHE A 431 -11.91 -4.16 -11.40
CA PHE A 431 -11.52 -4.69 -12.70
C PHE A 431 -10.87 -6.06 -12.55
N CYS A 432 -11.41 -7.07 -13.24
CA CYS A 432 -10.82 -8.40 -13.29
C CYS A 432 -11.30 -9.19 -14.51
N THR A 433 -10.76 -10.40 -14.74
CA THR A 433 -11.37 -11.30 -15.73
C THR A 433 -12.71 -11.83 -15.21
N ALA A 434 -13.62 -12.23 -16.11
CA ALA A 434 -14.90 -12.81 -15.71
C ALA A 434 -14.72 -13.99 -14.75
N SER A 435 -13.74 -14.86 -15.00
CA SER A 435 -13.40 -15.98 -14.11
C SER A 435 -12.86 -15.55 -12.73
N SER A 436 -12.11 -14.46 -12.66
CA SER A 436 -11.52 -13.97 -11.41
C SER A 436 -12.53 -13.26 -10.51
N SER A 437 -13.70 -12.90 -11.05
CA SER A 437 -14.77 -12.22 -10.29
C SER A 437 -15.31 -13.07 -9.14
N GLY A 438 -15.19 -14.39 -9.20
CA GLY A 438 -15.56 -15.29 -8.09
C GLY A 438 -14.80 -14.99 -6.79
N LYS A 439 -13.68 -14.27 -6.84
CA LYS A 439 -12.97 -13.77 -5.65
C LYS A 439 -13.79 -12.77 -4.82
N LEU A 440 -14.79 -12.12 -5.44
CA LEU A 440 -15.71 -11.20 -4.78
C LEU A 440 -16.87 -11.92 -4.09
N ASP A 441 -17.05 -13.21 -4.36
CA ASP A 441 -18.03 -14.05 -3.66
C ASP A 441 -17.43 -14.56 -2.34
N THR A 442 -17.20 -13.63 -1.42
CA THR A 442 -16.66 -13.92 -0.08
C THR A 442 -17.53 -13.26 0.97
N GLU A 443 -17.68 -13.93 2.11
CA GLU A 443 -18.47 -13.42 3.23
C GLU A 443 -17.97 -12.04 3.68
N GLY A 444 -18.91 -11.12 3.91
CA GLY A 444 -18.64 -9.74 4.31
C GLY A 444 -18.21 -8.80 3.18
N MET A 445 -18.16 -9.27 1.93
CA MET A 445 -17.85 -8.40 0.79
C MET A 445 -19.01 -7.44 0.50
N THR A 446 -18.71 -6.16 0.31
CA THR A 446 -19.72 -5.17 -0.09
C THR A 446 -20.39 -5.60 -1.41
N PRO A 447 -21.74 -5.55 -1.51
CA PRO A 447 -22.45 -5.94 -2.73
C PRO A 447 -22.07 -5.11 -3.96
N VAL A 448 -22.06 -5.73 -5.14
CA VAL A 448 -21.87 -5.02 -6.43
C VAL A 448 -23.25 -4.66 -6.97
N LYS A 449 -23.48 -3.40 -7.37
CA LYS A 449 -24.77 -2.97 -7.92
C LYS A 449 -24.83 -3.07 -9.44
N PHE A 450 -23.69 -2.82 -10.08
CA PHE A 450 -23.55 -2.73 -11.53
C PHE A 450 -22.49 -3.70 -12.04
N LEU A 451 -22.79 -4.41 -13.13
CA LEU A 451 -21.86 -5.27 -13.85
C LEU A 451 -21.66 -4.74 -15.27
N VAL A 452 -20.42 -4.55 -15.68
CA VAL A 452 -20.04 -4.24 -17.06
C VAL A 452 -19.16 -5.37 -17.59
N ILE A 453 -19.52 -5.96 -18.72
CA ILE A 453 -18.72 -7.00 -19.38
C ILE A 453 -18.27 -6.48 -20.75
N ASP A 454 -16.98 -6.18 -20.89
CA ASP A 454 -16.37 -5.83 -22.18
C ASP A 454 -15.95 -7.09 -22.95
N GLU A 455 -15.96 -7.01 -24.28
CA GLU A 455 -15.70 -8.13 -25.20
C GLU A 455 -16.54 -9.39 -24.87
N ALA A 456 -17.78 -9.21 -24.44
CA ALA A 456 -18.63 -10.28 -23.94
C ALA A 456 -18.98 -11.35 -24.97
N ALA A 457 -18.92 -11.02 -26.26
CA ALA A 457 -19.11 -11.98 -27.35
C ALA A 457 -18.00 -13.05 -27.41
N GLN A 458 -16.83 -12.79 -26.79
CA GLN A 458 -15.72 -13.74 -26.69
C GLN A 458 -15.80 -14.65 -25.46
N LEU A 459 -16.78 -14.44 -24.56
CA LEU A 459 -16.99 -15.28 -23.39
C LEU A 459 -17.93 -16.44 -23.73
N LYS A 460 -17.68 -17.59 -23.12
CA LYS A 460 -18.70 -18.64 -23.04
C LYS A 460 -19.81 -18.18 -22.11
N GLU A 461 -21.03 -18.64 -22.34
CA GLU A 461 -22.16 -18.28 -21.49
C GLU A 461 -21.89 -18.60 -20.00
N CYS A 462 -21.27 -19.75 -19.69
CA CYS A 462 -20.89 -20.12 -18.33
C CYS A 462 -19.82 -19.23 -17.69
N GLU A 463 -19.02 -18.51 -18.48
CA GLU A 463 -18.03 -17.57 -17.96
C GLU A 463 -18.70 -16.23 -17.62
N SER A 464 -19.69 -15.80 -18.43
CA SER A 464 -20.51 -14.62 -18.14
C SER A 464 -21.39 -14.79 -16.90
N THR A 465 -21.79 -16.03 -16.56
CA THR A 465 -22.60 -16.28 -15.36
C THR A 465 -21.83 -16.19 -14.05
N ILE A 466 -20.49 -16.25 -14.06
CA ILE A 466 -19.67 -16.15 -12.83
C ILE A 466 -19.90 -14.79 -12.14
N PRO A 467 -19.68 -13.63 -12.79
CA PRO A 467 -19.93 -12.35 -12.14
C PRO A 467 -21.42 -12.11 -11.86
N LEU A 468 -22.33 -12.68 -12.66
CA LEU A 468 -23.79 -12.51 -12.48
C LEU A 468 -24.33 -13.14 -11.20
N GLN A 469 -23.59 -14.05 -10.58
CA GLN A 469 -23.97 -14.68 -9.31
C GLN A 469 -23.65 -13.81 -8.09
N LEU A 470 -22.94 -12.68 -8.27
CA LEU A 470 -22.56 -11.83 -7.15
C LEU A 470 -23.77 -11.16 -6.49
N PRO A 471 -23.78 -11.05 -5.16
CA PRO A 471 -24.91 -10.50 -4.42
C PRO A 471 -25.10 -9.00 -4.70
N GLY A 472 -26.38 -8.59 -4.74
CA GLY A 472 -26.80 -7.20 -4.88
C GLY A 472 -26.80 -6.65 -6.30
N LEU A 473 -26.44 -7.45 -7.31
CA LEU A 473 -26.45 -7.02 -8.70
C LEU A 473 -27.86 -6.68 -9.17
N ARG A 474 -28.00 -5.48 -9.74
CA ARG A 474 -29.26 -5.00 -10.31
C ARG A 474 -29.14 -4.83 -11.81
N HIS A 475 -28.06 -4.23 -12.28
CA HIS A 475 -27.93 -3.87 -13.69
C HIS A 475 -26.70 -4.52 -14.30
N CYS A 476 -26.86 -5.03 -15.52
CA CYS A 476 -25.77 -5.61 -16.30
C CYS A 476 -25.70 -4.95 -17.67
N ILE A 477 -24.51 -4.51 -18.06
CA ILE A 477 -24.22 -3.96 -19.39
C ILE A 477 -23.22 -4.89 -20.06
N ILE A 478 -23.62 -5.43 -21.20
CA ILE A 478 -22.85 -6.39 -21.96
C ILE A 478 -22.45 -5.70 -23.27
N ILE A 479 -21.15 -5.48 -23.46
CA ILE A 479 -20.58 -4.84 -24.64
C ILE A 479 -19.80 -5.87 -25.44
N GLY A 480 -20.00 -5.88 -26.76
CA GLY A 480 -19.35 -6.85 -27.62
C GLY A 480 -19.84 -6.78 -29.07
N ASP A 481 -19.49 -7.82 -29.82
CA ASP A 481 -19.90 -8.00 -31.20
C ASP A 481 -19.88 -9.49 -31.58
N GLU A 482 -21.06 -10.06 -31.77
CA GLU A 482 -21.24 -11.46 -32.17
C GLU A 482 -20.81 -11.75 -33.61
N ARG A 483 -20.51 -10.72 -34.42
CA ARG A 483 -19.92 -10.88 -35.75
C ARG A 483 -18.40 -11.03 -35.72
N GLN A 484 -17.77 -10.85 -34.56
CA GLN A 484 -16.32 -11.05 -34.37
C GLN A 484 -16.01 -12.47 -33.85
N LEU A 485 -14.77 -12.68 -33.40
CA LEU A 485 -14.31 -13.99 -32.91
C LEU A 485 -15.16 -14.46 -31.72
N PRO A 486 -15.72 -15.67 -31.75
CA PRO A 486 -16.44 -16.25 -30.61
C PRO A 486 -15.45 -16.81 -29.57
N ALA A 487 -15.99 -17.35 -28.48
CA ALA A 487 -15.19 -18.03 -27.47
C ALA A 487 -14.47 -19.28 -28.05
N LEU A 488 -13.20 -19.48 -27.68
CA LEU A 488 -12.42 -20.64 -28.13
C LEU A 488 -12.92 -21.94 -27.47
N VAL A 489 -13.34 -22.90 -28.28
CA VAL A 489 -13.71 -24.26 -27.86
C VAL A 489 -12.80 -25.29 -28.52
N LYS A 490 -11.97 -25.98 -27.72
CA LYS A 490 -11.05 -27.00 -28.24
C LYS A 490 -11.72 -28.32 -28.62
N SER A 491 -12.78 -28.69 -27.89
CA SER A 491 -13.50 -29.94 -28.11
C SER A 491 -14.47 -29.78 -29.28
N LYS A 492 -14.25 -30.57 -30.35
CA LYS A 492 -15.16 -30.62 -31.50
C LYS A 492 -16.58 -31.05 -31.13
N ILE A 493 -16.74 -31.86 -30.08
CA ILE A 493 -18.06 -32.27 -29.59
C ILE A 493 -18.78 -31.08 -28.95
N ALA A 494 -18.09 -30.34 -28.08
CA ALA A 494 -18.66 -29.17 -27.42
C ALA A 494 -18.97 -28.04 -28.41
N ASP A 495 -18.12 -27.85 -29.41
CA ASP A 495 -18.32 -26.88 -30.50
C ASP A 495 -19.61 -27.17 -31.29
N LYS A 496 -19.83 -28.44 -31.67
CA LYS A 496 -21.09 -28.89 -32.30
C LYS A 496 -22.32 -28.66 -31.44
N CYS A 497 -22.17 -28.60 -30.11
CA CYS A 497 -23.24 -28.30 -29.16
C CYS A 497 -23.39 -26.79 -28.88
N GLU A 498 -22.77 -25.92 -29.69
CA GLU A 498 -22.75 -24.46 -29.52
C GLU A 498 -22.20 -24.01 -28.15
N PHE A 499 -21.30 -24.78 -27.51
CA PHE A 499 -20.72 -24.40 -26.22
C PHE A 499 -19.95 -23.07 -26.27
N GLY A 500 -19.47 -22.67 -27.45
CA GLY A 500 -18.79 -21.40 -27.69
C GLY A 500 -19.73 -20.22 -27.86
N ARG A 501 -21.05 -20.44 -27.93
CA ARG A 501 -22.05 -19.38 -28.04
C ARG A 501 -22.03 -18.52 -26.78
N SER A 502 -21.88 -17.22 -26.98
CA SER A 502 -21.84 -16.26 -25.88
C SER A 502 -23.24 -15.95 -25.35
N MET A 503 -23.32 -15.46 -24.11
CA MET A 503 -24.55 -14.88 -23.58
C MET A 503 -25.02 -13.69 -24.42
N PHE A 504 -24.07 -12.88 -24.93
CA PHE A 504 -24.34 -11.78 -25.86
C PHE A 504 -25.14 -12.27 -27.06
N GLU A 505 -24.60 -13.26 -27.78
CA GLU A 505 -25.21 -13.81 -28.99
C GLU A 505 -26.58 -14.43 -28.70
N ARG A 506 -26.71 -15.18 -27.59
CA ARG A 506 -28.00 -15.77 -27.20
C ARG A 506 -29.06 -14.70 -26.95
N LEU A 507 -28.74 -13.62 -26.23
CA LEU A 507 -29.69 -12.54 -25.95
C LEU A 507 -30.11 -11.82 -27.23
N VAL A 508 -29.17 -11.60 -28.16
CA VAL A 508 -29.48 -11.04 -29.48
C VAL A 508 -30.43 -11.97 -30.26
N ARG A 509 -30.18 -13.29 -30.28
CA ARG A 509 -31.08 -14.27 -30.92
C ARG A 509 -32.49 -14.30 -30.29
N LEU A 510 -32.60 -14.00 -29.00
CA LEU A 510 -33.87 -13.88 -28.28
C LEU A 510 -34.61 -12.54 -28.53
N GLY A 511 -34.04 -11.64 -29.33
CA GLY A 511 -34.69 -10.37 -29.68
C GLY A 511 -34.47 -9.25 -28.67
N TYR A 512 -33.50 -9.38 -27.76
CA TYR A 512 -33.13 -8.26 -26.89
C TYR A 512 -32.66 -7.07 -27.72
N LYS A 513 -33.15 -5.88 -27.39
CA LYS A 513 -32.76 -4.64 -28.07
C LYS A 513 -31.27 -4.37 -27.81
N ARG A 514 -30.56 -4.07 -28.89
CA ARG A 514 -29.14 -3.68 -28.87
C ARG A 514 -28.97 -2.24 -29.33
N GLU A 515 -28.10 -1.51 -28.65
CA GLU A 515 -27.70 -0.16 -29.02
C GLU A 515 -26.38 -0.22 -29.80
N MET A 516 -26.38 0.24 -31.05
CA MET A 516 -25.22 0.11 -31.94
C MET A 516 -24.32 1.35 -31.86
N LEU A 517 -23.01 1.14 -31.68
CA LEU A 517 -22.01 2.17 -31.92
C LEU A 517 -21.74 2.25 -33.44
N ASN A 518 -22.10 3.36 -34.08
CA ASN A 518 -22.29 3.39 -35.54
C ASN A 518 -21.20 4.16 -36.32
N ILE A 519 -20.18 4.69 -35.67
CA ILE A 519 -19.06 5.39 -36.34
C ILE A 519 -17.76 4.63 -36.05
N GLN A 520 -17.02 4.26 -37.11
CA GLN A 520 -15.72 3.60 -37.02
C GLN A 520 -14.56 4.58 -37.26
N TYR A 521 -13.47 4.38 -36.50
CA TYR A 521 -12.30 5.27 -36.48
C TYR A 521 -10.98 4.56 -36.87
N ARG A 522 -11.03 3.28 -37.27
CA ARG A 522 -9.82 2.45 -37.43
C ARG A 522 -9.40 2.28 -38.89
N MET A 523 -10.36 2.06 -39.78
CA MET A 523 -10.12 1.64 -41.15
C MET A 523 -10.32 2.80 -42.12
N HIS A 524 -9.58 2.80 -43.22
CA HIS A 524 -9.87 3.70 -44.33
C HIS A 524 -11.26 3.37 -44.94
N PRO A 525 -12.06 4.35 -45.41
CA PRO A 525 -13.41 4.11 -45.94
C PRO A 525 -13.51 3.01 -47.01
N SER A 526 -12.51 2.87 -47.88
CA SER A 526 -12.48 1.81 -48.89
C SER A 526 -12.35 0.39 -48.30
N ILE A 527 -11.71 0.25 -47.13
CA ILE A 527 -11.54 -1.02 -46.43
C ILE A 527 -12.82 -1.36 -45.65
N SER A 528 -13.45 -0.36 -45.02
CA SER A 528 -14.66 -0.57 -44.21
C SER A 528 -15.92 -0.86 -45.04
N LEU A 529 -15.91 -0.51 -46.33
CA LEU A 529 -17.04 -0.71 -47.23
C LEU A 529 -17.55 -2.17 -47.25
N PHE A 530 -16.64 -3.14 -47.43
CA PHE A 530 -17.03 -4.55 -47.49
C PHE A 530 -17.58 -5.06 -46.14
N PRO A 531 -16.89 -4.91 -44.99
CA PRO A 531 -17.43 -5.34 -43.71
C PRO A 531 -18.76 -4.67 -43.35
N CYS A 532 -18.91 -3.36 -43.64
CA CYS A 532 -20.13 -2.60 -43.39
C CYS A 532 -21.34 -3.20 -44.12
N LYS A 533 -21.16 -3.52 -45.41
CA LYS A 533 -22.21 -4.12 -46.23
C LYS A 533 -22.51 -5.57 -45.84
N GLU A 534 -21.49 -6.38 -45.64
CA GLU A 534 -21.64 -7.83 -45.43
C GLU A 534 -22.15 -8.20 -44.04
N PHE A 535 -21.72 -7.48 -42.99
CA PHE A 535 -21.96 -7.89 -41.60
C PHE A 535 -22.83 -6.93 -40.79
N TYR A 536 -22.97 -5.68 -41.21
CA TYR A 536 -23.56 -4.60 -40.41
C TYR A 536 -24.70 -3.85 -41.13
N ASP A 537 -25.31 -4.44 -42.16
CA ASP A 537 -26.47 -3.90 -42.89
C ASP A 537 -26.32 -2.44 -43.35
N GLU A 538 -25.10 -2.03 -43.75
CA GLU A 538 -24.80 -0.64 -44.15
C GLU A 538 -25.02 0.42 -43.03
N LYS A 539 -25.13 -0.01 -41.76
CA LYS A 539 -25.37 0.89 -40.60
C LYS A 539 -24.08 1.47 -39.99
N LEU A 540 -22.91 1.14 -40.53
CA LEU A 540 -21.62 1.60 -40.01
C LEU A 540 -21.06 2.75 -40.88
N SER A 541 -20.84 3.91 -40.28
CA SER A 541 -20.28 5.11 -40.90
C SER A 541 -18.79 5.28 -40.58
N ASN A 542 -18.08 6.02 -41.42
CA ASN A 542 -16.68 6.39 -41.19
C ASN A 542 -16.62 7.79 -40.54
N ALA A 543 -15.66 7.99 -39.62
CA ALA A 543 -15.42 9.27 -38.95
C ALA A 543 -14.83 10.34 -39.86
#